data_AF-A0A3D2UGA6-F1
#
_entry.id   AF-A0A3D2UGA6-F1
#
_cell.length_a   1.000
_cell.length_b   1.000
_cell.length_c   1.000
_cell.angle_alpha   90.00
_cell.angle_beta   90.00
_cell.angle_gamma   90.00
#
_symmetry.space_group_name_H-M   'P 1'
#
loop_
_entity.id
_entity.type
_entity.pdbx_description
1 polymer ?
#
loop_
_entity_poly.entity_id
_entity_poly.type
_entity_poly.pdbx_seq_one_letter_code
_entity_poly.pdbx_strand_id
1 'polypeptide(L)'
;MCSPESLRDRSCEANPTAAYEDQPIGGTRLLEANLEFRIAMGFVEGVLFGDVGQAWGPNQSILLQDLEFTPGFGVRFPSPVGPVRLDLAYRFRGAEYLPVVTEQILPLDVARELGDQLVVDGKLVPWVSTGELVQLASPVLFGGADRGFQLHVSIGQAF
;
A
#
# COMPACT_ATOMS: atom_id res chain seq x y z
N MET A 1 -25.35 1.54 1.85
CA MET A 1 -24.58 2.42 2.75
C MET A 1 -24.78 1.89 4.16
N CYS A 2 -23.70 1.72 4.93
CA CYS A 2 -23.81 1.17 6.29
C CYS A 2 -24.46 2.18 7.24
N SER A 3 -25.34 1.69 8.12
CA SER A 3 -25.88 2.51 9.21
C SER A 3 -24.89 2.57 10.38
N PRO A 4 -24.95 3.59 11.24
CA PRO A 4 -24.11 3.67 12.43
C PRO A 4 -24.23 2.44 13.34
N GLU A 5 -25.44 1.87 13.48
CA GLU A 5 -25.67 0.67 14.29
C GLU A 5 -24.92 -0.53 13.70
N SER A 6 -24.97 -0.70 12.37
CA SER A 6 -24.28 -1.78 11.66
C SER A 6 -22.75 -1.67 11.70
N LEU A 7 -22.21 -0.44 11.80
CA LEU A 7 -20.77 -0.23 12.01
C LEU A 7 -20.38 -0.59 13.44
N ARG A 8 -21.20 -0.22 14.42
CA ARG A 8 -20.95 -0.50 15.83
C ARG A 8 -20.99 -1.99 16.16
N ASP A 9 -21.97 -2.72 15.63
CA ASP A 9 -22.13 -4.16 15.88
C ASP A 9 -21.33 -5.05 14.91
N ARG A 10 -20.55 -4.43 14.01
CA ARG A 10 -19.68 -5.08 13.02
C ARG A 10 -20.43 -5.95 11.99
N SER A 11 -21.73 -5.74 11.84
CA SER A 11 -22.55 -6.40 10.80
C SER A 11 -22.51 -5.69 9.44
N CYS A 12 -21.92 -4.49 9.37
CA CYS A 12 -21.73 -3.74 8.13
C CYS A 12 -20.88 -4.53 7.12
N GLU A 13 -21.43 -4.71 5.92
CA GLU A 13 -20.72 -5.26 4.76
C GLU A 13 -20.07 -4.13 3.95
N ALA A 14 -18.78 -4.29 3.65
CA ALA A 14 -18.03 -3.37 2.83
C ALA A 14 -18.61 -3.32 1.40
N ASN A 15 -18.82 -2.12 0.86
CA ASN A 15 -19.31 -1.93 -0.50
C ASN A 15 -18.15 -2.02 -1.51
N PRO A 16 -18.09 -3.03 -2.40
CA PRO A 16 -16.99 -3.20 -3.34
C PRO A 16 -16.78 -2.05 -4.34
N THR A 17 -17.77 -1.17 -4.51
CA THR A 17 -17.68 -0.01 -5.40
C THR A 17 -17.35 1.29 -4.68
N ALA A 18 -17.18 1.26 -3.35
CA ALA A 18 -16.76 2.44 -2.59
C ALA A 18 -15.28 2.74 -2.82
N ALA A 19 -14.89 3.99 -2.59
CA ALA A 19 -13.48 4.37 -2.53
C ALA A 19 -12.89 3.90 -1.19
N TYR A 20 -11.78 3.16 -1.27
CA TYR A 20 -10.99 2.74 -0.13
C TYR A 20 -9.60 3.32 -0.25
N GLU A 21 -8.98 3.64 0.89
CA GLU A 21 -7.58 4.03 0.95
C GLU A 21 -6.74 2.81 1.34
N ASP A 22 -5.61 2.62 0.66
CA ASP A 22 -4.66 1.57 1.02
C ASP A 22 -3.95 1.95 2.32
N GLN A 23 -4.00 1.05 3.30
CA GLN A 23 -3.33 1.22 4.58
C GLN A 23 -2.32 0.08 4.76
N PRO A 24 -1.07 0.22 4.26
CA PRO A 24 -0.06 -0.78 4.46
C PRO A 24 0.30 -0.88 5.94
N ILE A 25 -0.11 -1.98 6.59
CA ILE A 25 0.15 -2.26 8.01
C ILE A 25 1.59 -2.69 8.29
N GLY A 26 2.38 -2.91 7.23
CA GLY A 26 3.76 -3.39 7.32
C GLY A 26 3.88 -4.84 7.79
N GLY A 27 5.08 -5.22 8.20
CA GLY A 27 5.40 -6.54 8.75
C GLY A 27 6.49 -6.44 9.80
N THR A 28 6.59 -7.46 10.66
CA THR A 28 7.68 -7.56 11.66
C THR A 28 8.87 -8.36 11.14
N ARG A 29 8.72 -8.96 9.95
CA ARG A 29 9.74 -9.73 9.24
C ARG A 29 9.74 -9.32 7.77
N LEU A 30 10.91 -9.38 7.13
CA LEU A 30 11.15 -8.95 5.77
C LEU A 30 12.10 -9.94 5.07
N LEU A 31 11.77 -10.29 3.83
CA LEU A 31 12.67 -10.88 2.87
C LEU A 31 12.76 -9.93 1.67
N GLU A 32 13.98 -9.62 1.26
CA GLU A 32 14.26 -8.78 0.11
C GLU A 32 15.49 -9.31 -0.62
N ALA A 33 15.45 -9.32 -1.95
CA ALA A 33 16.56 -9.68 -2.80
C ALA A 33 16.55 -8.82 -4.07
N ASN A 34 17.73 -8.39 -4.50
CA ASN A 34 17.94 -7.64 -5.74
C ASN A 34 19.06 -8.31 -6.55
N LEU A 35 18.87 -8.38 -7.86
CA LEU A 35 19.88 -8.82 -8.81
C LEU A 35 20.02 -7.79 -9.93
N GLU A 36 21.24 -7.31 -10.15
CA GLU A 36 21.56 -6.42 -11.28
C GLU A 36 22.61 -7.05 -12.20
N PHE A 37 22.35 -7.01 -13.50
CA PHE A 37 23.29 -7.34 -14.55
C PHE A 37 23.64 -6.09 -15.36
N ARG A 38 24.92 -5.70 -15.35
CA ARG A 38 25.40 -4.43 -15.92
C ARG A 38 26.22 -4.68 -17.19
N ILE A 39 25.95 -3.90 -18.22
CA ILE A 39 26.52 -4.05 -19.56
C ILE A 39 27.17 -2.71 -19.93
N ALA A 40 28.50 -2.70 -20.05
CA ALA A 40 29.25 -1.53 -20.50
C ALA A 40 29.07 -1.34 -22.02
N MET A 41 28.55 -0.19 -22.43
CA MET A 41 28.30 0.18 -23.84
C MET A 41 28.95 1.53 -24.15
N GLY A 42 30.23 1.67 -23.83
CA GLY A 42 30.98 2.92 -23.99
C GLY A 42 30.67 3.93 -22.89
N PHE A 43 30.13 5.09 -23.25
CA PHE A 43 29.77 6.14 -22.27
C PHE A 43 28.42 5.89 -21.57
N VAL A 44 27.68 4.86 -21.99
CA VAL A 44 26.41 4.42 -21.39
C VAL A 44 26.61 3.05 -20.76
N GLU A 45 26.01 2.84 -19.60
CA GLU A 45 25.87 1.52 -18.97
C GLU A 45 24.40 1.09 -19.06
N GLY A 46 24.15 -0.09 -19.61
CA GLY A 46 22.84 -0.73 -19.60
C GLY A 46 22.71 -1.64 -18.38
N VAL A 47 21.50 -1.75 -17.86
CA VAL A 47 21.22 -2.56 -16.66
C VAL A 47 19.99 -3.40 -16.92
N LEU A 48 20.06 -4.69 -16.62
CA LEU A 48 18.88 -5.53 -16.41
C LEU A 48 18.81 -5.80 -14.91
N PHE A 49 17.65 -5.66 -14.31
CA PHE A 49 17.49 -5.89 -12.88
C PHE A 49 16.22 -6.67 -12.55
N GLY A 50 16.21 -7.29 -11.38
CA GLY A 50 15.06 -7.93 -10.80
C GLY A 50 15.07 -7.82 -9.29
N ASP A 51 13.94 -7.37 -8.74
CA ASP A 51 13.69 -7.24 -7.31
C ASP A 51 12.68 -8.29 -6.86
N VAL A 52 12.92 -8.89 -5.70
CA VAL A 52 11.99 -9.80 -5.02
C VAL A 52 11.81 -9.32 -3.60
N GLY A 53 10.58 -9.24 -3.11
CA GLY A 53 10.30 -8.80 -1.74
C GLY A 53 9.03 -9.40 -1.15
N GLN A 54 9.04 -9.58 0.18
CA GLN A 54 7.84 -9.90 0.98
C GLN A 54 8.03 -9.42 2.42
N ALA A 55 7.00 -8.75 2.97
CA ALA A 55 6.92 -8.42 4.39
C ALA A 55 5.76 -9.19 5.04
N TRP A 56 5.95 -9.69 6.27
CA TRP A 56 4.91 -10.43 6.98
C TRP A 56 4.95 -10.25 8.50
N GLY A 57 3.83 -10.51 9.15
CA GLY A 57 3.62 -10.37 10.59
C GLY A 57 4.06 -11.60 11.41
N PRO A 58 3.96 -11.53 12.76
CA PRO A 58 4.43 -12.58 13.65
C PRO A 58 3.64 -13.90 13.51
N ASN A 59 2.35 -13.82 13.17
CA ASN A 59 1.45 -14.96 12.97
C ASN A 59 1.32 -15.39 11.50
N GLN A 60 2.14 -14.82 10.61
CA GLN A 60 2.17 -15.16 9.19
C GLN A 60 3.43 -15.97 8.87
N SER A 61 3.37 -16.82 7.85
CA SER A 61 4.50 -17.56 7.32
C SER A 61 4.97 -16.96 6.01
N ILE A 62 6.25 -17.14 5.67
CA ILE A 62 6.70 -16.89 4.30
C ILE A 62 6.00 -17.87 3.36
N LEU A 63 5.35 -17.34 2.32
CA LEU A 63 4.67 -18.11 1.30
C LEU A 63 5.21 -17.65 -0.05
N LEU A 64 5.72 -18.59 -0.85
CA LEU A 64 6.33 -18.27 -2.16
C LEU A 64 5.36 -17.56 -3.11
N GLN A 65 4.06 -17.77 -2.95
CA GLN A 65 3.01 -17.15 -3.77
C GLN A 65 2.80 -15.66 -3.46
N ASP A 66 3.25 -15.20 -2.28
CA ASP A 66 3.09 -13.82 -1.81
C ASP A 66 4.37 -12.98 -2.06
N LEU A 67 5.36 -13.57 -2.74
CA LEU A 67 6.56 -12.85 -3.15
C LEU A 67 6.23 -11.89 -4.30
N GLU A 68 6.47 -10.60 -4.09
CA GLU A 68 6.39 -9.62 -5.16
C GLU A 68 7.69 -9.67 -5.95
N PHE A 69 7.59 -9.90 -7.26
CA PHE A 69 8.71 -9.87 -8.19
C PHE A 69 8.56 -8.67 -9.12
N THR A 70 9.62 -7.90 -9.31
CA THR A 70 9.63 -6.71 -10.17
C THR A 70 10.87 -6.72 -11.06
N PRO A 71 10.76 -7.19 -12.32
CA PRO A 71 11.83 -7.09 -13.30
C PRO A 71 11.85 -5.70 -13.93
N GLY A 72 13.03 -5.28 -14.36
CA GLY A 72 13.18 -4.04 -15.10
C GLY A 72 14.49 -3.97 -15.87
N PHE A 73 14.63 -2.86 -16.58
CA PHE A 73 15.85 -2.50 -17.27
C PHE A 73 16.10 -1.00 -17.11
N GLY A 74 17.37 -0.62 -17.21
CA GLY A 74 17.79 0.75 -17.01
C GLY A 74 18.96 1.14 -17.89
N VAL A 75 19.15 2.45 -17.99
CA VAL A 75 20.32 3.06 -18.63
C VAL A 75 20.94 4.08 -17.68
N ARG A 76 22.26 4.12 -17.66
CA ARG A 76 23.04 5.02 -16.82
C ARG A 76 24.06 5.74 -17.68
N PHE A 77 24.19 7.05 -17.50
CA PHE A 77 25.12 7.86 -18.28
C PHE A 77 25.68 9.02 -17.44
N PRO A 78 26.93 9.43 -17.66
CA PRO A 78 27.51 10.57 -16.97
C PRO A 78 26.85 11.87 -17.43
N SER A 79 26.67 12.81 -16.52
CA SER A 79 26.24 14.18 -16.82
C SER A 79 27.09 15.18 -16.02
N PRO A 80 27.07 16.49 -16.36
CA PRO A 80 27.81 17.52 -15.60
C PRO A 80 27.43 17.60 -14.12
N VAL A 81 26.22 17.16 -13.75
CA VAL A 81 25.71 17.17 -12.37
C VAL A 81 25.86 15.81 -11.67
N GLY A 82 26.53 14.85 -12.31
CA GLY A 82 26.75 13.49 -11.80
C GLY A 82 26.09 12.40 -12.67
N PRO A 83 26.27 11.12 -12.34
CA PRO A 83 25.71 10.01 -13.11
C PRO A 83 24.17 9.98 -13.03
N VAL A 84 23.50 10.03 -14.17
CA VAL A 84 22.04 9.91 -14.27
C VAL A 84 21.65 8.45 -14.45
N ARG A 85 20.56 8.02 -13.82
CA ARG A 85 19.94 6.70 -13.99
C ARG A 85 18.49 6.85 -14.42
N LEU A 86 18.10 6.07 -15.43
CA LEU A 86 16.73 5.94 -15.90
C LEU A 86 16.38 4.47 -15.86
N ASP A 87 15.46 4.09 -14.98
CA ASP A 87 15.07 2.69 -14.76
C ASP A 87 13.57 2.53 -15.04
N LEU A 88 13.22 1.50 -15.80
CA LEU A 88 11.84 1.11 -16.09
C LEU A 88 11.60 -0.31 -15.58
N ALA A 89 10.65 -0.44 -14.66
CA ALA A 89 10.27 -1.72 -14.08
C ALA A 89 8.79 -2.04 -14.33
N TYR A 90 8.42 -3.32 -14.28
CA TYR A 90 7.03 -3.75 -14.35
C TYR A 90 6.61 -4.43 -13.05
N ARG A 91 5.58 -3.89 -12.40
CA ARG A 91 4.97 -4.48 -11.20
C ARG A 91 3.88 -5.45 -11.60
N PHE A 92 3.94 -6.68 -11.11
CA PHE A 92 2.95 -7.71 -11.43
C PHE A 92 1.77 -7.74 -10.46
N ARG A 93 1.87 -7.06 -9.31
CA ARG A 93 0.82 -7.03 -8.28
C ARG A 93 -0.58 -6.87 -8.87
N GLY A 94 -1.39 -7.90 -8.66
CA GLY A 94 -2.77 -7.96 -9.11
C GLY A 94 -3.74 -7.42 -8.07
N ALA A 95 -5.02 -7.62 -8.36
CA ALA A 95 -6.08 -7.33 -7.40
C ALA A 95 -6.07 -8.37 -6.27
N GLU A 96 -6.22 -7.94 -5.03
CA GLU A 96 -6.22 -8.79 -3.84
C GLU A 96 -7.46 -8.50 -2.97
N TYR A 97 -8.03 -9.53 -2.34
CA TYR A 97 -9.10 -9.34 -1.36
C TYR A 97 -8.51 -8.91 -0.01
N LEU A 98 -8.63 -7.63 0.30
CA LEU A 98 -8.11 -7.05 1.53
C LEU A 98 -9.21 -6.81 2.57
N PRO A 99 -8.92 -7.01 3.86
CA PRO A 99 -9.86 -6.66 4.93
C PRO A 99 -10.09 -5.15 4.95
N VAL A 100 -11.34 -4.74 5.16
CA VAL A 100 -11.67 -3.33 5.37
C VAL A 100 -11.65 -3.04 6.87
N VAL A 101 -10.89 -2.02 7.25
CA VAL A 101 -10.87 -1.50 8.62
C VAL A 101 -11.49 -0.11 8.68
N THR A 102 -12.16 0.18 9.78
CA THR A 102 -12.78 1.48 10.06
C THR A 102 -12.62 1.79 11.54
N GLU A 103 -12.70 3.07 11.92
CA GLU A 103 -12.80 3.43 13.34
C GLU A 103 -14.15 2.99 13.93
N GLN A 104 -14.12 2.47 15.14
CA GLN A 104 -15.31 2.14 15.90
C GLN A 104 -15.99 3.43 16.35
N ILE A 105 -17.32 3.42 16.28
CA ILE A 105 -18.15 4.54 16.70
C ILE A 105 -19.00 4.18 17.92
N LEU A 106 -19.23 5.17 18.77
CA LEU A 106 -20.12 5.06 19.92
C LEU A 106 -21.17 6.17 19.90
N PRO A 107 -22.38 5.91 20.42
CA PRO A 107 -23.37 6.96 20.65
C PRO A 107 -22.82 8.07 21.56
N LEU A 108 -23.13 9.33 21.25
CA LEU A 108 -22.64 10.49 22.00
C LEU A 108 -22.99 10.46 23.50
N ASP A 109 -24.17 9.91 23.85
CA ASP A 109 -24.63 9.77 25.23
C ASP A 109 -23.84 8.73 26.05
N VAL A 110 -23.21 7.78 25.35
CA VAL A 110 -22.33 6.74 25.90
C VAL A 110 -20.88 7.23 25.98
N ALA A 111 -20.41 7.92 24.95
CA ALA A 111 -19.02 8.34 24.76
C ALA A 111 -18.62 9.58 25.57
N ARG A 112 -19.19 9.79 26.77
CA ARG A 112 -19.26 11.08 27.51
C ARG A 112 -17.97 11.92 27.63
N GLU A 113 -16.80 11.38 27.34
CA GLU A 113 -15.50 12.09 27.23
C GLU A 113 -14.54 11.51 26.17
N LEU A 114 -15.01 10.63 25.28
CA LEU A 114 -14.19 9.96 24.26
C LEU A 114 -14.32 10.72 22.94
N GLY A 115 -13.21 11.12 22.32
CA GLY A 115 -13.08 11.40 20.90
C GLY A 115 -13.80 12.63 20.33
N ASP A 116 -13.67 12.80 19.01
CA ASP A 116 -14.29 13.88 18.25
C ASP A 116 -15.67 13.46 17.71
N GLN A 117 -16.68 14.31 17.94
CA GLN A 117 -18.01 14.10 17.37
C GLN A 117 -17.94 14.08 15.84
N LEU A 118 -18.57 13.09 15.23
CA LEU A 118 -18.52 12.91 13.78
C LEU A 118 -19.29 14.01 13.05
N VAL A 119 -18.74 14.41 11.90
CA VAL A 119 -19.37 15.35 10.98
C VAL A 119 -19.65 14.64 9.66
N VAL A 120 -20.92 14.59 9.26
CA VAL A 120 -21.36 14.02 7.98
C VAL A 120 -22.05 15.12 7.18
N ASP A 121 -21.58 15.35 5.95
CA ASP A 121 -22.08 16.43 5.07
C ASP A 121 -22.13 17.81 5.76
N GLY A 122 -21.10 18.10 6.58
CA GLY A 122 -21.00 19.36 7.32
C GLY A 122 -21.90 19.48 8.55
N LYS A 123 -22.59 18.40 8.96
CA LYS A 123 -23.45 18.37 10.15
C LYS A 123 -22.92 17.42 11.22
N LEU A 124 -22.94 17.87 12.47
CA LEU A 124 -22.65 17.01 13.61
C LEU A 124 -23.72 15.93 13.76
N VAL A 125 -23.29 14.68 13.89
CA VAL A 125 -24.17 13.52 14.13
C VAL A 125 -23.99 13.02 15.57
N PRO A 126 -24.99 12.35 16.19
CA PRO A 126 -24.93 11.92 17.59
C PRO A 126 -24.04 10.68 17.81
N TRP A 127 -22.89 10.65 17.15
CA TRP A 127 -21.91 9.56 17.14
C TRP A 127 -20.51 10.13 17.27
N VAL A 128 -19.65 9.39 17.95
CA VAL A 128 -18.27 9.79 18.21
C VAL A 128 -17.34 8.69 17.73
N SER A 129 -16.23 9.07 17.09
CA SER A 129 -15.14 8.12 16.83
C SER A 129 -14.39 7.81 18.13
N THR A 130 -14.10 6.54 18.35
CA THR A 130 -13.30 6.08 19.49
C THR A 130 -11.79 6.09 19.21
N GLY A 131 -11.39 6.19 17.95
CA GLY A 131 -10.00 5.96 17.50
C GLY A 131 -9.56 4.48 17.53
N GLU A 132 -10.40 3.55 17.99
CA GLU A 132 -10.13 2.11 17.91
C GLU A 132 -10.48 1.60 16.51
N LEU A 133 -9.54 0.91 15.85
CA LEU A 133 -9.79 0.30 14.55
C LEU A 133 -10.50 -1.04 14.70
N VAL A 134 -11.56 -1.23 13.92
CA VAL A 134 -12.32 -2.48 13.81
C VAL A 134 -12.36 -2.94 12.36
N GLN A 135 -12.25 -4.25 12.16
CA GLN A 135 -12.36 -4.88 10.85
C GLN A 135 -13.82 -5.22 10.55
N LEU A 136 -14.27 -4.94 9.33
CA LEU A 136 -15.58 -5.34 8.82
C LEU A 136 -15.61 -6.81 8.42
N ALA A 137 -16.82 -7.37 8.31
CA ALA A 137 -17.01 -8.80 8.08
C ALA A 137 -16.51 -9.29 6.70
N SER A 138 -16.63 -8.44 5.67
CA SER A 138 -16.38 -8.83 4.28
C SER A 138 -15.17 -8.08 3.71
N PRO A 139 -14.18 -8.79 3.12
CA PRO A 139 -13.08 -8.14 2.41
C PRO A 139 -13.54 -7.56 1.07
N VAL A 140 -12.76 -6.62 0.53
CA VAL A 140 -13.00 -6.02 -0.79
C VAL A 140 -11.82 -6.27 -1.71
N LEU A 141 -12.11 -6.44 -2.99
CA LEU A 141 -11.09 -6.55 -4.01
C LEU A 141 -10.44 -5.17 -4.22
N PHE A 142 -9.16 -5.05 -3.89
CA PHE A 142 -8.39 -3.82 -3.99
C PHE A 142 -7.20 -4.00 -4.93
N GLY A 143 -6.64 -2.91 -5.49
CA GLY A 143 -5.41 -2.95 -6.27
C GLY A 143 -5.54 -3.47 -7.71
N GLY A 144 -6.76 -3.52 -8.26
CA GLY A 144 -6.98 -3.98 -9.65
C GLY A 144 -6.23 -3.19 -10.73
N ALA A 145 -5.81 -1.97 -10.43
CA ALA A 145 -5.05 -1.08 -11.32
C ALA A 145 -3.56 -0.96 -10.97
N ASP A 146 -3.06 -1.68 -9.96
CA ASP A 146 -1.72 -1.43 -9.41
C ASP A 146 -0.59 -2.07 -10.24
N ARG A 147 -0.93 -3.02 -11.11
CA ARG A 147 -0.01 -3.58 -12.11
C ARG A 147 0.36 -2.54 -13.16
N GLY A 148 1.63 -2.50 -13.55
CA GLY A 148 2.05 -1.61 -14.62
C GLY A 148 3.50 -1.20 -14.56
N PHE A 149 3.85 -0.30 -15.48
CA PHE A 149 5.20 0.24 -15.57
C PHE A 149 5.45 1.32 -14.52
N GLN A 150 6.62 1.24 -13.89
CA GLN A 150 7.14 2.25 -12.98
C GLN A 150 8.43 2.82 -13.56
N LEU A 151 8.45 4.14 -13.75
CA LEU A 151 9.64 4.88 -14.14
C LEU A 151 10.33 5.43 -12.88
N HIS A 152 11.63 5.19 -12.76
CA HIS A 152 12.48 5.78 -11.73
C HIS A 152 13.60 6.59 -12.38
N VAL A 153 13.81 7.81 -11.88
CA VAL A 153 14.86 8.72 -12.35
C VAL A 153 15.65 9.19 -11.15
N SER A 154 16.98 9.03 -11.20
CA SER A 154 17.88 9.50 -10.14
C SER A 154 19.14 10.13 -10.70
N ILE A 155 19.72 11.05 -9.93
CA ILE A 155 21.00 11.70 -10.23
C ILE A 155 21.93 11.40 -9.04
N GLY A 156 23.04 10.70 -9.32
CA GLY A 156 24.10 10.46 -8.36
C GLY A 156 24.93 11.73 -8.11
N GLN A 157 25.55 11.82 -6.94
CA GLN A 157 26.44 12.94 -6.59
C GLN A 157 27.69 12.94 -7.49
N ALA A 158 28.10 14.14 -7.94
CA ALA A 158 29.43 14.37 -8.51
C ALA A 158 30.40 14.72 -7.37
N PHE A 159 31.52 13.98 -7.27
CA PHE A 159 32.60 14.29 -6.33
C PHE A 159 33.58 15.29 -6.95
#